data_AF-A0A6B1DFE0-F1
#
_entry.id   AF-A0A6B1DFE0-F1
#
_cell.length_a   1.000
_cell.length_b   1.000
_cell.length_c   1.000
_cell.angle_alpha   90.00
_cell.angle_beta   90.00
_cell.angle_gamma   90.00
#
_symmetry.space_group_name_H-M   'P 1'
#
loop_
_entity.id
_entity.type
_entity.pdbx_description
1 polymer ?
#
loop_
_entity_poly.entity_id
_entity_poly.type
_entity_poly.pdbx_seq_one_letter_code
_entity_poly.pdbx_strand_id
1 'polypeptide(L)'
;MPSAQLTVRNVDEELARRLRAISSERGESLNSTVLALLRQAVGVDARRERLRRYTTWTAEDLREFNASLNEQRVIDERDWGAL
;
A
#
# COMPACT_ATOMS: atom_id res chain seq x y z
N MET A 1 -11.42 15.75 19.44
CA MET A 1 -10.09 15.74 18.81
C MET A 1 -9.76 17.17 18.44
N PRO A 2 -8.59 17.72 18.78
CA PRO A 2 -8.24 19.07 18.38
C PRO A 2 -8.24 19.18 16.85
N SER A 3 -8.97 20.16 16.31
CA SER A 3 -8.99 20.47 14.88
C SER A 3 -7.74 21.27 14.51
N ALA A 4 -6.65 20.58 14.20
CA ALA A 4 -5.45 21.23 13.70
C ALA A 4 -5.64 21.62 12.22
N GLN A 5 -5.33 22.87 11.87
CA GLN A 5 -5.37 23.37 10.50
C GLN A 5 -3.96 23.36 9.91
N LEU A 6 -3.79 22.71 8.75
CA LEU A 6 -2.55 22.69 7.99
C LEU A 6 -2.75 23.49 6.69
N THR A 7 -1.89 24.47 6.44
CA THR A 7 -1.83 25.20 5.16
C THR A 7 -0.58 24.79 4.41
N VAL A 8 -0.75 24.23 3.20
CA VAL A 8 0.37 23.88 2.31
C VAL A 8 0.58 25.04 1.35
N ARG A 9 1.78 25.64 1.38
CA ARG A 9 2.18 26.75 0.49
C ARG A 9 3.03 26.22 -0.66
N ASN A 10 3.16 27.02 -1.71
CA ASN A 10 3.98 26.70 -2.90
C ASN A 10 3.55 25.42 -3.62
N VAL A 11 2.23 25.15 -3.65
CA VAL A 11 1.67 24.09 -4.49
C VAL A 11 1.60 24.63 -5.92
N ASP A 12 2.43 24.10 -6.81
CA ASP A 12 2.38 24.46 -8.22
C ASP A 12 1.09 23.97 -8.90
N GLU A 13 0.81 24.51 -10.09
CA GLU A 13 -0.42 24.21 -10.82
C GLU A 13 -0.52 22.73 -11.20
N GLU A 14 0.59 22.08 -11.53
CA GLU A 14 0.58 20.69 -11.94
C GLU A 14 0.22 19.77 -10.77
N LEU A 15 0.82 20.00 -9.61
CA LEU A 15 0.48 19.29 -8.37
C LEU A 15 -0.97 19.55 -7.97
N ALA A 16 -1.44 20.80 -8.06
CA ALA A 16 -2.84 21.13 -7.77
C ALA A 16 -3.81 20.40 -8.71
N ARG A 17 -3.51 20.34 -10.01
CA ARG A 17 -4.31 19.59 -11.00
C ARG A 17 -4.35 18.10 -10.68
N ARG A 18 -3.18 17.49 -10.43
CA ARG A 18 -3.10 16.04 -10.11
C ARG A 18 -3.87 15.70 -8.85
N LEU A 19 -3.76 16.50 -7.79
CA LEU A 19 -4.50 16.27 -6.55
C LEU A 19 -6.02 16.34 -6.76
N ARG A 20 -6.50 17.27 -7.58
CA ARG A 20 -7.92 17.36 -7.95
C ARG A 20 -8.38 16.18 -8.78
N ALA A 21 -7.59 15.75 -9.77
CA ALA A 21 -7.90 14.57 -10.59
C ALA A 21 -8.07 13.32 -9.71
N ILE A 22 -7.11 13.06 -8.81
CA ILE A 22 -7.18 11.92 -7.88
C ILE A 22 -8.41 12.03 -6.96
N SER A 23 -8.71 13.22 -6.45
CA SER A 23 -9.89 13.47 -5.62
C SER A 23 -11.19 13.18 -6.37
N SER A 24 -11.30 13.61 -7.63
CA SER A 24 -12.45 13.34 -8.49
C SER A 24 -12.59 11.85 -8.82
N GLU A 25 -11.51 11.17 -9.19
CA GLU A 25 -11.51 9.73 -9.48
C GLU A 25 -11.95 8.88 -8.29
N ARG A 26 -11.58 9.29 -7.07
CA ARG A 26 -11.94 8.58 -5.82
C ARG A 26 -13.31 8.97 -5.27
N GLY A 27 -13.95 10.02 -5.80
CA GLY A 27 -15.18 10.56 -5.22
C GLY A 27 -15.00 11.15 -3.81
N GLU A 28 -13.79 11.59 -3.48
CA GLU A 28 -13.42 12.11 -2.16
C GLU A 28 -13.24 13.63 -2.20
N SER A 29 -13.36 14.29 -1.04
CA SER A 29 -12.96 15.70 -0.94
C SER A 29 -11.45 15.86 -1.13
N LEU A 30 -11.02 16.97 -1.73
CA LEU A 30 -9.60 17.27 -1.92
C LEU A 30 -8.81 17.19 -0.60
N ASN A 31 -9.39 17.66 0.49
CA ASN A 31 -8.77 17.56 1.82
C ASN A 31 -8.59 16.10 2.27
N SER A 32 -9.61 15.26 2.10
CA SER A 32 -9.53 13.83 2.42
C SER A 32 -8.43 13.13 1.61
N THR A 33 -8.37 13.40 0.31
CA THR A 33 -7.35 12.84 -0.58
C THR A 33 -5.94 13.31 -0.19
N VAL A 34 -5.74 14.59 0.09
CA VAL A 34 -4.45 15.14 0.55
C VAL A 34 -4.03 14.48 1.87
N LEU A 35 -4.93 14.37 2.84
CA LEU A 35 -4.63 13.70 4.10
C LEU A 35 -4.29 12.22 3.94
N ALA A 36 -4.99 11.51 3.05
CA ALA A 36 -4.70 10.10 2.75
C ALA A 36 -3.30 9.93 2.13
N LEU A 37 -2.95 10.78 1.16
CA LEU A 37 -1.63 10.76 0.53
C LEU A 37 -0.51 11.10 1.52
N LEU A 38 -0.72 12.10 2.39
CA LEU A 38 0.23 12.44 3.44
C LEU A 38 0.42 11.28 4.42
N ARG A 39 -0.67 10.66 4.90
CA ARG A 39 -0.60 9.48 5.77
C ARG A 39 0.19 8.33 5.15
N GLN A 40 -0.04 8.07 3.86
CA GLN A 40 0.70 7.04 3.13
C GLN A 40 2.19 7.39 3.05
N ALA A 41 2.53 8.64 2.70
CA ALA A 41 3.91 9.09 2.57
C ALA A 41 4.68 9.05 3.89
N VAL A 42 4.03 9.39 5.01
CA VAL A 42 4.65 9.35 6.35
C VAL A 42 4.52 7.99 7.05
N GLY A 43 3.93 6.99 6.39
CA GLY A 43 3.76 5.64 6.96
C GLY A 43 2.71 5.54 8.06
N VAL A 44 1.84 6.54 8.23
CA VAL A 44 0.72 6.55 9.19
C VAL A 44 -0.51 5.92 8.52
N ASP A 45 -0.36 4.69 8.04
CA ASP A 45 -1.46 3.93 7.45
C ASP A 45 -2.09 3.06 8.55
N ALA A 46 -3.28 3.46 9.02
CA ALA A 46 -3.98 2.79 10.11
C ALA A 46 -4.28 1.32 9.80
N ARG A 47 -4.39 0.93 8.52
CA ARG A 47 -4.53 -0.47 8.11
C ARG A 47 -3.22 -1.23 8.30
N ARG A 48 -2.08 -0.65 7.89
CA ARG A 48 -0.75 -1.26 8.04
C ARG A 48 -0.34 -1.37 9.51
N GLU A 49 -0.63 -0.35 10.31
CA GLU A 49 -0.40 -0.38 11.76
C GLU A 49 -1.29 -1.41 12.47
N ARG A 50 -2.55 -1.56 12.04
CA ARG A 50 -3.43 -2.63 12.56
C ARG A 50 -2.89 -4.01 12.22
N LEU A 51 -2.38 -4.18 11.00
CA LEU A 51 -1.80 -5.44 10.52
C LEU A 51 -0.43 -5.75 11.13
N ARG A 52 0.35 -4.75 11.59
CA ARG A 52 1.63 -4.98 12.27
C ARG A 52 1.53 -5.91 13.49
N ARG A 53 0.41 -5.89 14.20
CA ARG A 53 0.15 -6.82 15.32
C ARG A 53 -0.10 -8.27 14.88
N TYR A 54 -0.39 -8.48 13.60
CA TYR A 54 -0.64 -9.79 12.99
C TYR A 54 0.48 -10.22 12.03
N THR A 55 1.45 -9.36 11.74
CA THR A 55 2.66 -9.75 11.00
C THR A 55 3.61 -10.45 11.97
N THR A 56 3.45 -11.78 12.09
CA THR A 56 4.31 -12.64 12.91
C THR A 56 5.54 -13.13 12.15
N TRP A 57 5.55 -13.00 10.82
CA TRP A 57 6.63 -13.50 9.98
C TRP A 57 7.85 -12.58 10.06
N THR A 58 8.93 -13.14 10.58
CA THR A 58 10.28 -12.58 10.51
C THR A 58 10.87 -12.75 9.12
N ALA A 59 11.99 -12.08 8.87
CA ALA A 59 12.76 -12.31 7.65
C ALA A 59 13.30 -13.75 7.55
N GLU A 60 13.47 -14.42 8.69
CA GLU A 60 13.89 -15.82 8.75
C GLU A 60 12.76 -16.75 8.35
N ASP A 61 11.55 -16.54 8.87
CA ASP A 61 10.35 -17.31 8.49
C ASP A 61 10.09 -17.22 6.98
N LEU A 62 10.30 -16.04 6.39
CA LEU A 62 10.18 -15.85 4.95
C LEU A 62 11.24 -16.62 4.16
N ARG A 63 12.48 -16.70 4.66
CA ARG A 63 13.55 -17.48 3.99
C ARG A 63 13.25 -18.97 4.06
N GLU A 64 12.87 -19.46 5.24
CA GLU A 64 12.50 -20.87 5.45
C GLU A 64 11.31 -21.27 4.56
N PHE A 65 10.26 -20.46 4.54
CA PHE A 65 9.09 -20.69 3.70
C PHE A 65 9.45 -20.76 2.21
N ASN A 66 10.29 -19.82 1.72
CA ASN A 66 10.71 -19.82 0.31
C ASN A 66 11.59 -21.02 -0.06
N ALA A 67 12.43 -21.49 0.87
CA ALA A 67 13.22 -22.71 0.65
C ALA A 67 12.28 -23.91 0.45
N SER A 68 11.33 -24.12 1.38
CA SER A 68 10.34 -25.20 1.31
C SER A 68 9.44 -25.11 0.08
N LEU A 69 9.03 -23.90 -0.32
CA LEU A 69 8.18 -23.69 -1.48
C LEU A 69 8.91 -23.99 -2.81
N ASN A 70 10.21 -23.67 -2.90
CA ASN A 70 10.99 -23.94 -4.10
C ASN A 70 11.14 -25.44 -4.36
N GLU A 71 11.21 -26.28 -3.32
CA GLU A 71 11.24 -27.74 -3.46
C GLU A 71 9.94 -28.29 -4.08
N GLN A 72 8.81 -27.60 -3.86
CA GLN A 72 7.49 -28.02 -4.31
C GLN A 72 7.08 -27.42 -5.67
N ARG A 73 7.90 -26.55 -6.25
CA ARG A 73 7.61 -25.84 -7.51
C ARG A 73 8.03 -26.62 -8.77
N VAL A 74 8.44 -27.87 -8.63
CA VAL A 74 8.65 -28.76 -9.77
C VAL A 74 7.28 -29.21 -10.27
N ILE A 75 6.82 -28.59 -11.34
CA ILE A 75 5.63 -29.03 -12.07
C ILE A 75 6.06 -30.17 -12.98
N ASP A 76 5.46 -31.35 -12.83
CA ASP A 76 5.64 -32.43 -13.80
C ASP A 76 4.86 -32.07 -15.07
N GLU A 77 5.51 -32.15 -16.24
CA GLU A 77 4.85 -31.88 -17.53
C GLU A 77 3.62 -32.79 -17.75
N ARG A 78 3.59 -33.97 -17.11
CA ARG A 78 2.45 -34.90 -17.16
C ARG A 78 1.23 -34.39 -16.39
N ASP A 79 1.42 -33.53 -15.39
CA ASP A 79 0.33 -32.94 -14.60
C ASP A 79 -0.42 -31.85 -15.38
N TRP A 80 0.17 -31.34 -16.47
CA TRP A 80 -0.44 -30.33 -17.33
C TRP A 80 -1.36 -30.88 -18.44
N GLY A 81 -1.43 -32.21 -18.59
CA GLY A 81 -2.23 -32.86 -19.64
C GLY A 81 -1.60 -32.70 -21.02
N ALA A 82 -1.58 -33.80 -21.77
CA ALA A 82 -1.02 -33.87 -23.11
C ALA A 82 -1.56 -32.75 -24.03
N LEU A 83 -0.64 -32.01 -24.66
CA LEU A 83 -0.92 -31.27 -25.90
C LEU A 83 -1.16 -32.25 -27.06
#